data_AF-A0A4Q3SA42-F1
#
_entry.id   AF-A0A4Q3SA42-F1
#
_cell.length_a   1.000
_cell.length_b   1.000
_cell.length_c   1.000
_cell.angle_alpha   90.00
_cell.angle_beta   90.00
_cell.angle_gamma   90.00
#
_symmetry.space_group_name_H-M   'P 1'
#
loop_
_entity.id
_entity.type
_entity.pdbx_description
1 polymer ?
#
loop_
_entity_poly.entity_id
_entity_poly.type
_entity_poly.pdbx_seq_one_letter_code
_entity_poly.pdbx_strand_id
1 'polypeptide(L)'
;MTTRRKVPAQPQPGVAEAHASFPVAPFGGLLGADGVDVERTAEVFNMTKGQLAETVGLAADTLQKAARRKAPKTQARVTELIEIIARLEAWAGGRPQALAWYRGQPIAALDGRTAEALVKSGKAGLVRDYLDHLALGGFA
;
A
#
# COMPACT_ATOMS: atom_id res chain seq x y z
N MET A 1 6.33 1.62 -38.61
CA MET A 1 5.32 0.75 -37.98
C MET A 1 6.03 0.01 -36.84
N THR A 2 6.06 0.61 -35.65
CA THR A 2 6.95 0.15 -34.57
C THR A 2 6.20 -0.86 -33.71
N THR A 3 6.53 -2.14 -33.88
CA THR A 3 6.00 -3.25 -33.09
C THR A 3 6.35 -3.05 -31.61
N ARG A 4 5.34 -2.70 -30.80
CA ARG A 4 5.45 -2.68 -29.34
C ARG A 4 5.76 -4.10 -28.87
N ARG A 5 7.01 -4.39 -28.53
CA ARG A 5 7.39 -5.66 -27.90
C ARG A 5 6.55 -5.83 -26.64
N LYS A 6 5.70 -6.86 -26.63
CA LYS A 6 5.05 -7.36 -25.43
C LYS A 6 6.17 -7.82 -24.49
N VAL A 7 6.52 -6.99 -23.52
CA VAL A 7 7.44 -7.39 -22.45
C VAL A 7 6.80 -8.59 -21.76
N PRO A 8 7.45 -9.77 -21.72
CA PRO A 8 6.90 -10.91 -21.01
C PRO A 8 6.73 -10.51 -19.54
N ALA A 9 5.53 -10.72 -18.99
CA ALA A 9 5.27 -10.54 -17.57
C ALA A 9 6.30 -11.40 -16.83
N GLN A 10 7.23 -10.77 -16.12
CA GLN A 10 8.12 -11.50 -15.23
C GLN A 10 7.26 -12.34 -14.27
N PRO A 11 7.64 -13.59 -13.98
CA PRO A 11 6.92 -14.41 -13.02
C PRO A 11 6.82 -13.63 -11.71
N GLN A 12 5.58 -13.39 -11.28
CA GLN A 12 5.29 -12.65 -10.06
C GLN A 12 5.97 -13.37 -8.89
N PRO A 13 6.81 -12.72 -8.08
CA PRO A 13 7.39 -13.36 -6.92
C PRO A 13 6.25 -13.77 -5.97
N GLY A 14 6.04 -15.08 -5.81
CA GLY A 14 5.29 -15.66 -4.69
C GLY A 14 3.78 -15.88 -4.83
N VAL A 15 3.15 -15.73 -6.00
CA VAL A 15 1.70 -16.02 -6.12
C VAL A 15 1.36 -17.51 -6.24
N ALA A 16 2.36 -18.40 -6.34
CA ALA A 16 2.13 -19.80 -6.68
C ALA A 16 1.86 -20.74 -5.48
N GLU A 17 2.10 -20.38 -4.22
CA GLU A 17 2.05 -21.39 -3.13
C GLU A 17 1.42 -20.99 -1.78
N ALA A 18 0.84 -19.81 -1.61
CA ALA A 18 0.31 -19.41 -0.30
C ALA A 18 -1.18 -19.77 -0.10
N HIS A 19 -1.51 -21.06 -0.07
CA HIS A 19 -2.77 -21.56 0.48
C HIS A 19 -2.64 -21.67 2.01
N ALA A 20 -3.09 -20.68 2.78
CA ALA A 20 -3.58 -20.88 4.16
C ALA A 20 -4.03 -19.56 4.81
N SER A 21 -5.18 -19.65 5.50
CA SER A 21 -5.73 -18.79 6.56
C SER A 21 -4.87 -17.60 7.05
N PHE A 22 -5.44 -16.39 6.96
CA PHE A 22 -4.75 -15.13 7.26
C PHE A 22 -4.87 -14.72 8.74
N PRO A 23 -3.77 -14.55 9.48
CA PRO A 23 -3.79 -13.85 10.76
C PRO A 23 -3.89 -12.33 10.55
N VAL A 24 -4.77 -11.69 11.32
CA VAL A 24 -4.88 -10.23 11.55
C VAL A 24 -3.93 -9.89 12.72
N ALA A 25 -3.05 -8.89 12.80
CA ALA A 25 -2.46 -7.88 11.91
C ALA A 25 -1.09 -7.45 12.53
N PRO A 26 -0.02 -7.13 11.77
CA PRO A 26 1.31 -6.85 12.35
C PRO A 26 1.62 -5.37 12.70
N PHE A 27 0.62 -4.47 12.80
CA PHE A 27 0.84 -3.02 13.04
C PHE A 27 0.33 -2.53 14.40
N GLY A 28 0.65 -3.28 15.46
CA GLY A 28 0.35 -2.89 16.83
C GLY A 28 0.87 -1.47 17.13
N GLY A 29 -0.05 -0.54 17.37
CA GLY A 29 0.25 0.82 17.82
C GLY A 29 0.49 1.88 16.73
N LEU A 30 0.26 1.59 15.44
CA LEU A 30 0.14 2.65 14.43
C LEU A 30 -1.24 3.31 14.43
N LEU A 31 -2.25 2.54 14.83
CA LEU A 31 -3.63 2.97 15.00
C LEU A 31 -3.91 3.00 16.50
N GLY A 32 -4.21 4.18 17.04
CA GLY A 32 -4.59 4.40 18.43
C GLY A 32 -6.02 4.95 18.57
N ALA A 33 -6.44 5.20 19.81
CA ALA A 33 -7.75 5.78 20.11
C ALA A 33 -7.98 7.15 19.44
N ASP A 34 -6.91 7.92 19.24
CA ASP A 34 -6.95 9.25 18.62
C ASP A 34 -6.68 9.24 17.11
N GLY A 35 -6.64 8.06 16.49
CA GLY A 35 -6.31 7.86 15.08
C GLY A 35 -4.88 7.36 14.84
N VAL A 36 -4.36 7.60 13.64
CA VAL A 36 -3.05 7.20 13.16
C VAL A 36 -1.94 8.04 13.80
N ASP A 37 -0.96 7.37 14.40
CA ASP A 37 0.32 7.95 14.81
C ASP A 37 1.23 8.07 13.58
N VAL A 38 1.25 9.26 12.97
CA VAL A 38 2.00 9.51 11.73
C VAL A 38 3.50 9.51 11.95
N GLU A 39 3.95 10.02 13.10
CA GLU A 39 5.35 10.01 13.49
C GLU A 39 5.86 8.57 13.52
N ARG A 40 5.17 7.70 14.27
CA ARG A 40 5.51 6.28 14.33
C ARG A 40 5.36 5.57 12.99
N THR A 41 4.35 5.93 12.21
CA THR A 41 4.14 5.35 10.86
C THR A 41 5.30 5.68 9.92
N ALA A 42 5.78 6.92 9.95
CA ALA A 42 6.93 7.37 9.17
C ALA A 42 8.20 6.60 9.58
N GLU A 43 8.42 6.43 10.88
CA GLU A 43 9.53 5.62 11.42
C GLU A 43 9.46 4.16 10.98
N VAL A 44 8.29 3.52 11.12
CA VAL A 44 8.08 2.10 10.77
C VAL A 44 8.33 1.84 9.28
N PHE A 45 7.95 2.77 8.41
CA PHE A 45 8.20 2.66 6.97
C PHE A 45 9.55 3.24 6.52
N ASN A 46 10.38 3.70 7.46
CA ASN A 46 11.66 4.36 7.20
C ASN A 46 11.53 5.51 6.17
N MET A 47 10.53 6.36 6.39
CA MET A 47 10.24 7.54 5.57
C MET A 47 10.29 8.81 6.42
N THR A 48 10.65 9.92 5.82
CA THR A 48 10.32 11.23 6.39
C THR A 48 8.81 11.48 6.33
N LYS A 49 8.29 12.37 7.17
CA LYS A 49 6.87 12.78 7.09
C LYS A 49 6.50 13.36 5.71
N GLY A 50 7.44 14.05 5.05
CA GLY A 50 7.24 14.57 3.69
C GLY A 50 7.06 13.45 2.67
N GLN A 51 7.95 12.46 2.70
CA GLN A 51 7.85 11.28 1.84
C GLN A 51 6.58 10.45 2.12
N LEU A 52 6.19 10.32 3.40
CA LEU A 52 4.95 9.65 3.78
C LEU A 52 3.73 10.40 3.21
N ALA A 53 3.70 11.73 3.31
CA ALA A 53 2.63 12.56 2.78
C ALA A 53 2.50 12.36 1.26
N GLU A 54 3.60 12.43 0.54
CA GLU A 54 3.63 12.22 -0.91
C GLU A 54 3.18 10.80 -1.27
N THR A 55 3.62 9.78 -0.53
CA THR A 55 3.23 8.37 -0.72
C THR A 55 1.71 8.17 -0.66
N VAL A 56 1.02 8.98 0.14
CA VAL A 56 -0.44 8.91 0.31
C VAL A 56 -1.20 10.01 -0.45
N GLY A 57 -0.53 10.71 -1.37
CA GLY A 57 -1.16 11.71 -2.25
C GLY A 57 -1.49 13.04 -1.56
N LEU A 58 -0.75 13.40 -0.51
CA LEU A 58 -0.85 14.67 0.19
C LEU A 58 0.37 15.57 -0.15
N ALA A 59 0.23 16.88 0.04
CA ALA A 59 1.37 17.78 -0.05
C ALA A 59 2.38 17.49 1.07
N ALA A 60 3.68 17.58 0.77
CA ALA A 60 4.77 17.19 1.68
C ALA A 60 4.72 17.87 3.07
N ASP A 61 4.17 19.08 3.16
CA ASP A 61 4.03 19.85 4.40
C ASP A 61 2.78 19.50 5.22
N THR A 62 1.84 18.73 4.65
CA THR A 62 0.54 18.41 5.27
C THR A 62 0.72 17.70 6.61
N LEU A 63 1.70 16.79 6.70
CA LEU A 63 1.97 16.00 7.91
C LEU A 63 2.83 16.75 8.94
N GLN A 64 3.39 17.92 8.59
CA GLN A 64 4.17 18.73 9.52
C GLN A 64 3.26 19.43 10.55
N LYS A 65 2.14 19.99 10.10
CA LYS A 65 1.23 20.78 10.95
C LYS A 65 0.26 19.86 11.69
N ALA A 66 0.25 19.93 13.03
CA ALA A 66 -0.57 19.06 13.88
C ALA A 66 -2.07 19.05 13.51
N ALA A 67 -2.67 20.22 13.28
CA ALA A 67 -4.08 20.31 12.89
C ALA A 67 -4.38 19.65 11.54
N ARG A 68 -3.46 19.73 10.57
CA ARG A 68 -3.63 19.15 9.22
C ARG A 68 -3.39 17.65 9.22
N ARG A 69 -2.45 17.19 10.05
CA ARG A 69 -2.21 15.77 10.31
C ARG A 69 -3.42 15.07 10.93
N LYS A 70 -4.11 15.72 11.87
CA LYS A 70 -5.32 15.17 12.54
C LYS A 70 -6.60 15.27 11.70
N ALA A 71 -6.55 15.93 10.54
CA ALA A 71 -7.74 16.08 9.70
C ALA A 71 -8.23 14.68 9.21
N PRO A 72 -9.56 14.42 9.19
CA PRO A 72 -10.09 13.10 8.83
C PRO A 72 -9.59 12.55 7.49
N LYS A 73 -9.50 13.42 6.47
CA LYS A 73 -8.96 13.04 5.16
C LYS A 73 -7.50 12.59 5.23
N THR A 74 -6.68 13.29 6.01
CA THR A 74 -5.26 12.95 6.18
C THR A 74 -5.11 11.62 6.89
N GLN A 75 -5.85 11.43 7.98
CA GLN A 75 -5.89 10.19 8.76
C GLN A 75 -6.29 9.01 7.88
N ALA A 76 -7.40 9.13 7.14
CA ALA A 76 -7.85 8.10 6.21
C ALA A 76 -6.79 7.72 5.18
N ARG A 77 -6.10 8.69 4.57
CA ARG A 77 -5.04 8.42 3.59
C ARG A 77 -3.86 7.63 4.17
N VAL A 78 -3.46 7.92 5.40
CA VAL A 78 -2.38 7.18 6.06
C VAL A 78 -2.87 5.78 6.49
N THR A 79 -4.11 5.67 6.99
CA THR A 79 -4.75 4.38 7.29
C THR A 79 -4.79 3.46 6.07
N GLU A 80 -5.20 3.99 4.91
CA GLU A 80 -5.25 3.22 3.65
C GLU A 80 -3.89 2.61 3.28
N LEU A 81 -2.80 3.38 3.45
CA LEU A 81 -1.45 2.86 3.25
C LEU A 81 -1.13 1.74 4.24
N ILE A 82 -1.40 1.95 5.53
CA ILE A 82 -1.12 0.96 6.58
C ILE A 82 -1.86 -0.33 6.28
N GLU A 83 -3.17 -0.27 5.96
CA GLU A 83 -3.98 -1.44 5.61
C GLU A 83 -3.42 -2.22 4.41
N ILE A 84 -3.03 -1.51 3.34
CA ILE A 84 -2.48 -2.13 2.13
C ILE A 84 -1.14 -2.80 2.43
N ILE A 85 -0.20 -2.08 3.05
CA ILE A 85 1.11 -2.66 3.38
C ILE A 85 0.95 -3.81 4.37
N ALA A 86 -0.03 -3.73 5.28
CA ALA A 86 -0.26 -4.79 6.23
C ALA A 86 -0.69 -6.10 5.62
N ARG A 87 -1.60 -6.00 4.66
CA ARG A 87 -2.02 -7.16 3.89
C ARG A 87 -0.88 -7.73 3.05
N LEU A 88 -0.06 -6.86 2.46
CA LEU A 88 1.09 -7.26 1.65
C LEU A 88 2.22 -7.90 2.47
N GLU A 89 2.49 -7.45 3.70
CA GLU A 89 3.55 -8.00 4.55
C GLU A 89 3.39 -9.49 4.79
N ALA A 90 2.14 -9.95 4.96
CA ALA A 90 1.82 -11.35 5.14
C ALA A 90 2.21 -12.22 3.92
N TRP A 91 2.24 -11.63 2.71
CA TRP A 91 2.49 -12.35 1.45
C TRP A 91 3.92 -12.17 0.93
N ALA A 92 4.47 -10.97 1.11
CA ALA A 92 5.74 -10.57 0.53
C ALA A 92 6.95 -11.10 1.31
N GLY A 93 6.74 -11.76 2.46
CA GLY A 93 7.81 -12.25 3.33
C GLY A 93 8.46 -11.15 4.17
N GLY A 94 7.73 -10.05 4.43
CA GLY A 94 8.18 -8.96 5.30
C GLY A 94 7.93 -7.56 4.73
N ARG A 95 8.14 -6.56 5.60
CA ARG A 95 7.93 -5.12 5.30
C ARG A 95 8.75 -4.59 4.12
N PRO A 96 10.07 -4.86 4.03
CA PRO A 96 10.86 -4.34 2.91
C PRO A 96 10.33 -4.83 1.55
N GLN A 97 9.93 -6.10 1.49
CA GLN A 97 9.38 -6.72 0.27
C GLN A 97 7.97 -6.18 -0.03
N ALA A 98 7.14 -5.99 0.99
CA ALA A 98 5.82 -5.38 0.83
C ALA A 98 5.92 -3.95 0.26
N LEU A 99 6.84 -3.14 0.77
CA LEU A 99 7.11 -1.79 0.26
C LEU A 99 7.69 -1.82 -1.17
N ALA A 100 8.60 -2.75 -1.46
CA ALA A 100 9.14 -2.92 -2.81
C ALA A 100 8.03 -3.29 -3.81
N TRP A 101 7.10 -4.17 -3.42
CA TRP A 101 5.93 -4.51 -4.21
C TRP A 101 5.02 -3.31 -4.41
N TYR A 102 4.63 -2.64 -3.32
CA TYR A 102 3.74 -1.48 -3.34
C TYR A 102 4.20 -0.36 -4.28
N ARG A 103 5.51 -0.08 -4.29
CA ARG A 103 6.13 0.97 -5.12
C ARG A 103 6.41 0.52 -6.54
N GLY A 104 6.83 -0.73 -6.73
CA GLY A 104 7.46 -1.19 -7.96
C GLY A 104 6.61 -2.10 -8.84
N GLN A 105 5.56 -2.72 -8.31
CA GLN A 105 4.84 -3.77 -9.04
C GLN A 105 3.61 -3.21 -9.76
N PRO A 106 3.60 -3.23 -11.11
CA PRO A 106 2.45 -2.81 -11.89
C PRO A 106 1.35 -3.87 -11.81
N ILE A 107 0.12 -3.44 -11.49
CA ILE A 107 -1.04 -4.33 -11.37
C ILE A 107 -1.76 -4.34 -12.72
N ALA A 108 -1.68 -5.45 -13.45
CA ALA A 108 -2.25 -5.57 -14.79
C ALA A 108 -3.76 -5.31 -14.84
N ALA A 109 -4.50 -5.77 -13.81
CA ALA A 109 -5.94 -5.55 -13.67
C ALA A 109 -6.31 -4.07 -13.42
N LEU A 110 -5.35 -3.24 -13.03
CA LEU A 110 -5.54 -1.83 -12.68
C LEU A 110 -4.71 -0.93 -13.61
N ASP A 111 -4.84 -1.16 -14.92
CA ASP A 111 -4.17 -0.41 -16.00
C ASP A 111 -2.63 -0.42 -15.94
N GLY A 112 -2.04 -1.45 -15.30
CA GLY A 112 -0.60 -1.55 -15.11
C GLY A 112 -0.04 -0.52 -14.13
N ARG A 113 -0.89 0.10 -13.29
CA ARG A 113 -0.45 1.06 -12.26
C ARG A 113 0.05 0.34 -11.01
N THR A 114 0.99 0.96 -10.31
CA THR A 114 1.44 0.48 -9.00
C THR A 114 0.42 0.84 -7.92
N ALA A 115 0.44 0.10 -6.81
CA ALA A 115 -0.39 0.42 -5.65
C ALA A 115 -0.11 1.84 -5.14
N GLU A 116 1.16 2.24 -5.08
CA GLU A 116 1.55 3.61 -4.74
C GLU A 116 0.90 4.65 -5.65
N ALA A 117 0.95 4.42 -6.96
CA ALA A 117 0.37 5.36 -7.92
C ALA A 117 -1.15 5.49 -7.72
N LEU A 118 -1.84 4.39 -7.42
CA LEU A 118 -3.28 4.37 -7.16
C LEU A 118 -3.64 5.09 -5.85
N VAL A 119 -2.92 4.82 -4.76
CA VAL A 119 -3.11 5.49 -3.46
C VAL A 119 -2.85 7.00 -3.60
N LYS A 120 -1.77 7.40 -4.28
CA LYS A 120 -1.48 8.82 -4.62
C LYS A 120 -2.62 9.50 -5.36
N SER A 121 -3.35 8.75 -6.18
CA SER A 121 -4.49 9.24 -6.96
C SER A 121 -5.82 9.21 -6.19
N GLY A 122 -5.78 8.81 -4.91
CA GLY A 122 -6.97 8.63 -4.09
C GLY A 122 -7.80 7.38 -4.42
N LYS A 123 -7.23 6.44 -5.17
CA LYS A 123 -7.88 5.19 -5.62
C LYS A 123 -7.43 3.97 -4.80
N ALA A 124 -7.14 4.17 -3.50
CA ALA A 124 -6.72 3.10 -2.59
C ALA A 124 -7.76 1.97 -2.44
N GLY A 125 -9.05 2.28 -2.63
CA GLY A 125 -10.13 1.28 -2.68
C GLY A 125 -9.85 0.19 -3.71
N LEU A 126 -9.49 0.55 -4.95
CA LEU A 126 -9.21 -0.41 -6.02
C LEU A 126 -8.07 -1.37 -5.67
N VAL A 127 -7.06 -0.89 -4.94
CA VAL A 127 -5.95 -1.74 -4.49
C VAL A 127 -6.45 -2.72 -3.43
N ARG A 128 -7.24 -2.26 -2.47
CA ARG A 128 -7.82 -3.12 -1.42
C ARG A 128 -8.73 -4.18 -2.03
N ASP A 129 -9.65 -3.79 -2.91
CA ASP A 129 -10.55 -4.71 -3.62
C ASP A 129 -9.76 -5.75 -4.42
N TYR A 130 -8.71 -5.34 -5.13
CA TYR A 130 -7.82 -6.26 -5.84
C TYR A 130 -7.14 -7.26 -4.89
N LEU A 131 -6.62 -6.79 -3.75
CA LEU A 131 -6.02 -7.68 -2.75
C LEU A 131 -7.08 -8.59 -2.09
N ASP A 132 -8.30 -8.12 -1.86
CA ASP A 132 -9.39 -8.95 -1.36
C ASP A 132 -9.75 -10.05 -2.35
N HIS A 133 -9.84 -9.74 -3.64
CA HIS A 133 -10.07 -10.74 -4.69
C HIS A 133 -8.94 -11.77 -4.79
N LEU A 134 -7.68 -11.33 -4.66
CA LEU A 134 -6.55 -12.26 -4.58
C LEU A 134 -6.64 -13.18 -3.35
N ALA A 135 -7.05 -12.65 -2.20
CA ALA A 135 -7.17 -13.39 -0.95
C ALA A 135 -8.30 -14.43 -0.98
N LEU A 136 -9.37 -14.17 -1.73
CA LEU A 136 -10.53 -15.07 -1.87
C LEU A 136 -10.27 -16.24 -2.84
N GLY A 137 -9.11 -16.26 -3.51
CA GLY A 137 -8.75 -17.30 -4.47
C GLY A 137 -9.27 -16.96 -5.86
N GLY A 138 -8.34 -16.83 -6.82
CA GLY A 138 -8.64 -16.62 -8.24
C GLY A 138 -9.46 -17.76 -8.84
N PHE A 139 -10.78 -17.68 -8.68
CA PHE A 139 -11.75 -18.50 -9.39
C PHE A 139 -12.62 -17.60 -10.26
N ALA A 140 -12.12 -17.34 -11.46
CA ALA A 140 -12.92 -17.20 -12.67
C ALA A 140 -12.09 -17.75 -13.84
#